data_AF-L7IZ01-F1
#
_entry.id   AF-L7IZ01-F1
#
_cell.length_a   1.000
_cell.length_b   1.000
_cell.length_c   1.000
_cell.angle_alpha   90.00
_cell.angle_beta   90.00
_cell.angle_gamma   90.00
#
_symmetry.space_group_name_H-M   'P 1'
#
loop_
_entity.id
_entity.type
_entity.pdbx_description
1 polymer ?
#
loop_
_entity_poly.entity_id
_entity_poly.type
_entity_poly.pdbx_seq_one_letter_code
_entity_poly.pdbx_strand_id
1 'polypeptide(L)'
;MPHHKDMANILSPMADSSVMHFKKFKEQVHSQRKNTGRELTRFLETIWLFTESDIKTILAPSVLFALTNGIALSLLLPESAGIPSPSEILARIPVITVYVWINLMVLCIQNQKSPDAVEEDRINKPTRPLPSGKVSSDEAGTLLVAFIIIAVLGSYCLGAPVESILVIVLGYIYNDLEGAEHPFFKNVLNSLGIPCFPIGALQVAINPAPHTAAALAGSGPSVPLLLWRWILVLVAAIFFTIHIQDIKDQEGDACRNRKTVPLVYGDSAGRWLVVVPLLAWSVALPILWGFTSPTAASLLGHAPLLLLALVVSARTFLYKSVAADKKTFKIYCLWLIAMYCLPLSRALLGGEGLMLVTA
;
A
#
# COMPACT_ATOMS: atom_id res chain seq x y z
N MET A 1 -13.23 -79.59 29.41
CA MET A 1 -13.71 -78.25 29.00
C MET A 1 -12.80 -77.18 29.61
N PRO A 2 -11.74 -76.76 28.91
CA PRO A 2 -10.76 -75.82 29.41
C PRO A 2 -10.67 -74.59 28.49
N HIS A 3 -11.45 -73.51 28.67
CA HIS A 3 -11.32 -72.36 27.74
C HIS A 3 -11.63 -70.94 28.27
N HIS A 4 -11.96 -70.72 29.55
CA HIS A 4 -12.37 -69.37 30.00
C HIS A 4 -11.31 -68.53 30.74
N LYS A 5 -10.27 -69.13 31.35
CA LYS A 5 -9.27 -68.37 32.13
C LYS A 5 -8.08 -67.84 31.32
N ASP A 6 -7.76 -68.46 30.19
CA ASP A 6 -6.61 -68.04 29.37
C ASP A 6 -6.89 -66.83 28.47
N MET A 7 -8.15 -66.58 28.09
CA MET A 7 -8.51 -65.37 27.32
C MET A 7 -8.37 -64.08 28.13
N ALA A 8 -8.67 -64.10 29.44
CA ALA A 8 -8.60 -62.91 30.29
C ALA A 8 -7.15 -62.42 30.51
N ASN A 9 -6.18 -63.34 30.58
CA ASN A 9 -4.76 -63.01 30.74
C ASN A 9 -4.08 -62.53 29.44
N ILE A 10 -4.66 -62.81 28.27
CA ILE A 10 -4.16 -62.34 26.96
C ILE A 10 -4.78 -60.98 26.60
N LEU A 11 -6.05 -60.73 26.99
CA LEU A 11 -6.76 -59.49 26.67
C LEU A 11 -6.30 -58.29 27.52
N SER A 12 -5.89 -58.50 28.77
CA SER A 12 -5.47 -57.42 29.69
C SER A 12 -4.18 -56.68 29.22
N PRO A 13 -3.08 -57.36 28.88
CA PRO A 13 -1.87 -56.70 28.35
C PRO A 13 -2.08 -56.04 26.99
N MET A 14 -2.97 -56.60 26.15
CA MET A 14 -3.35 -56.01 24.87
C MET A 14 -4.18 -54.73 25.04
N ALA A 15 -5.08 -54.69 26.02
CA ALA A 15 -5.84 -53.49 26.36
C ALA A 15 -4.92 -52.39 26.92
N ASP A 16 -3.99 -52.72 27.82
CA ASP A 16 -3.02 -51.76 28.36
C ASP A 16 -2.05 -51.23 27.30
N SER A 17 -1.59 -52.08 26.38
CA SER A 17 -0.78 -51.68 25.23
C SER A 17 -1.56 -50.75 24.28
N SER A 18 -2.83 -51.05 24.02
CA SER A 18 -3.70 -50.22 23.17
C SER A 18 -4.00 -48.86 23.79
N VAL A 19 -4.24 -48.81 25.10
CA VAL A 19 -4.43 -47.56 25.85
C VAL A 19 -3.15 -46.73 25.87
N MET A 20 -1.98 -47.37 26.03
CA MET A 20 -0.68 -46.70 25.98
C MET A 20 -0.36 -46.15 24.57
N HIS A 21 -0.67 -46.90 23.52
CA HIS A 21 -0.55 -46.44 22.13
C HIS A 21 -1.48 -45.26 21.83
N PHE A 22 -2.73 -45.32 22.30
CA PHE A 22 -3.69 -44.23 22.14
C PHE A 22 -3.25 -42.96 22.90
N LYS A 23 -2.69 -43.11 24.11
CA LYS A 23 -2.15 -41.98 24.88
C LYS A 23 -0.95 -41.34 24.18
N LYS A 24 0.01 -42.14 23.69
CA LYS A 24 1.15 -41.65 22.89
C LYS A 24 0.69 -40.96 21.60
N PHE A 25 -0.30 -41.51 20.90
CA PHE A 25 -0.89 -40.88 19.71
C PHE A 25 -1.54 -39.54 20.05
N LYS A 26 -2.32 -39.46 21.13
CA LYS A 26 -2.96 -38.21 21.58
C LYS A 26 -1.91 -37.15 21.97
N GLU A 27 -0.83 -37.55 22.64
CA GLU A 27 0.30 -36.69 22.99
C GLU A 27 1.05 -36.21 21.73
N GLN A 28 1.27 -37.09 20.74
CA GLN A 28 1.85 -36.73 19.45
C GLN A 28 0.95 -35.75 18.69
N VAL A 29 -0.35 -35.99 18.61
CA VAL A 29 -1.31 -35.08 17.96
C VAL A 29 -1.34 -33.73 18.67
N HIS A 30 -1.32 -33.70 20.01
CA HIS A 30 -1.29 -32.46 20.78
C HIS A 30 0.02 -31.68 20.56
N SER A 31 1.16 -32.38 20.56
CA SER A 31 2.48 -31.81 20.29
C SER A 31 2.57 -31.25 18.86
N GLN A 32 2.10 -32.01 17.86
CA GLN A 32 2.04 -31.57 16.46
C GLN A 32 1.14 -30.34 16.31
N ARG A 33 -0.08 -30.33 16.88
CA ARG A 33 -0.96 -29.16 16.86
C ARG A 33 -0.32 -27.92 17.48
N LYS A 34 0.37 -28.08 18.63
CA LYS A 34 1.07 -26.98 19.31
C LYS A 34 2.21 -26.44 18.44
N ASN A 35 2.97 -27.32 17.80
CA ASN A 35 4.04 -26.94 16.87
C ASN A 35 3.47 -26.22 15.64
N THR A 36 2.47 -26.79 14.96
CA THR A 36 1.80 -26.17 13.81
C THR A 36 1.23 -24.79 14.15
N GLY A 37 0.56 -24.65 15.29
CA GLY A 37 0.03 -23.36 15.73
C GLY A 37 1.12 -22.31 15.95
N ARG A 38 2.26 -22.71 16.54
CA ARG A 38 3.41 -21.83 16.73
C ARG A 38 4.05 -21.41 15.40
N GLU A 39 4.24 -22.36 14.48
CA GLU A 39 4.83 -22.05 13.16
C GLU A 39 3.89 -21.19 12.31
N LEU A 40 2.56 -21.43 12.36
CA LEU A 40 1.58 -20.56 11.72
C LEU A 40 1.62 -19.14 12.29
N THR A 41 1.70 -19.00 13.62
CA THR A 41 1.80 -17.68 14.27
C THR A 41 3.05 -16.94 13.80
N ARG A 42 4.19 -17.61 13.76
CA ARG A 42 5.44 -17.03 13.24
C ARG A 42 5.33 -16.64 11.78
N PHE A 43 4.72 -17.47 10.94
CA PHE A 43 4.50 -17.16 9.54
C PHE A 43 3.63 -15.91 9.38
N LEU A 44 2.50 -15.83 10.09
CA LEU A 44 1.61 -14.66 10.05
C LEU A 44 2.29 -13.40 10.57
N GLU A 45 3.09 -13.51 11.63
CA GLU A 45 3.89 -12.40 12.14
C GLU A 45 4.92 -11.92 11.10
N THR A 46 5.62 -12.83 10.45
CA THR A 46 6.56 -12.51 9.37
C THR A 46 5.87 -11.80 8.21
N ILE A 47 4.72 -12.32 7.77
CA ILE A 47 3.89 -11.71 6.72
C ILE A 47 3.44 -10.31 7.13
N TRP A 48 3.00 -10.11 8.37
CA TRP A 48 2.67 -8.79 8.90
C TRP A 48 3.87 -7.82 8.84
N LEU A 49 5.03 -8.26 9.31
CA LEU A 49 6.25 -7.44 9.40
C LEU A 49 6.78 -6.96 8.05
N PHE A 50 6.50 -7.67 6.95
CA PHE A 50 6.82 -7.16 5.60
C PHE A 50 6.13 -5.84 5.30
N THR A 51 4.89 -5.65 5.77
CA THR A 51 4.01 -4.54 5.38
C THR A 51 3.73 -3.53 6.50
N GLU A 52 4.05 -3.85 7.75
CA GLU A 52 3.76 -3.02 8.94
C GLU A 52 4.13 -1.54 8.75
N SER A 53 5.35 -1.26 8.28
CA SER A 53 5.84 0.11 8.09
C SER A 53 5.03 0.90 7.07
N ASP A 54 4.37 0.20 6.14
CA ASP A 54 3.74 0.77 4.96
C ASP A 54 2.20 0.77 5.03
N ILE A 55 1.63 0.28 6.14
CA ILE A 55 0.20 0.37 6.43
C ILE A 55 -0.27 1.83 6.43
N LYS A 56 0.49 2.72 7.08
CA LYS A 56 0.13 4.14 7.23
C LYS A 56 0.54 5.01 6.04
N THR A 57 1.43 4.51 5.18
CA THR A 57 2.03 5.29 4.07
C THR A 57 1.44 4.90 2.72
N ILE A 58 0.98 3.64 2.55
CA ILE A 58 0.41 3.12 1.29
C ILE A 58 -0.98 2.53 1.50
N LEU A 59 -1.15 1.55 2.40
CA LEU A 59 -2.41 0.80 2.52
C LEU A 59 -3.59 1.73 2.87
N ALA A 60 -3.53 2.39 4.02
CA ALA A 60 -4.61 3.25 4.48
C ALA A 60 -4.87 4.45 3.54
N PRO A 61 -3.85 5.18 3.05
CA PRO A 61 -4.07 6.22 2.03
C PRO A 61 -4.75 5.71 0.76
N SER A 62 -4.41 4.52 0.28
CA SER A 62 -4.99 3.96 -0.96
C SER A 62 -6.44 3.55 -0.77
N VAL A 63 -6.78 2.95 0.37
CA VAL A 63 -8.18 2.64 0.72
C VAL A 63 -8.98 3.95 0.84
N LEU A 64 -8.45 4.97 1.52
CA LEU A 64 -9.11 6.27 1.63
C LEU A 64 -9.30 6.95 0.28
N PHE A 65 -8.31 6.89 -0.61
CA PHE A 65 -8.43 7.40 -1.97
C PHE A 65 -9.58 6.71 -2.72
N ALA A 66 -9.61 5.38 -2.70
CA ALA A 66 -10.65 4.60 -3.37
C ALA A 66 -12.06 4.95 -2.89
N LEU A 67 -12.23 5.10 -1.57
CA LEU A 67 -13.51 5.47 -0.98
C LEU A 67 -13.91 6.92 -1.33
N THR A 68 -13.01 7.87 -1.11
CA THR A 68 -13.30 9.29 -1.32
C THR A 68 -13.54 9.60 -2.79
N ASN A 69 -12.72 9.08 -3.69
CA ASN A 69 -12.86 9.31 -5.12
C ASN A 69 -14.03 8.50 -5.69
N GLY A 70 -14.27 7.28 -5.23
CA GLY A 70 -15.43 6.49 -5.65
C GLY A 70 -16.75 7.16 -5.28
N ILE A 71 -16.89 7.62 -4.03
CA ILE A 71 -18.08 8.35 -3.57
C ILE A 71 -18.20 9.68 -4.32
N ALA A 72 -17.09 10.41 -4.52
CA ALA A 72 -17.11 11.65 -5.29
C ALA A 72 -17.63 11.40 -6.72
N LEU A 73 -17.12 10.37 -7.42
CA LEU A 73 -17.59 10.01 -8.75
C LEU A 73 -19.09 9.66 -8.76
N SER A 74 -19.55 8.91 -7.76
CA SER A 74 -20.98 8.55 -7.60
C SER A 74 -21.89 9.76 -7.44
N LEU A 75 -21.41 10.83 -6.80
CA LEU A 75 -22.15 12.08 -6.61
C LEU A 75 -22.02 13.06 -7.78
N LEU A 76 -20.92 12.99 -8.52
CA LEU A 76 -20.56 13.97 -9.55
C LEU A 76 -20.99 13.56 -10.96
N LEU A 77 -21.00 12.26 -11.25
CA LEU A 77 -21.30 11.73 -12.58
C LEU A 77 -22.76 11.28 -12.69
N PRO A 78 -23.34 11.33 -13.90
CA PRO A 78 -24.69 10.80 -14.14
C PRO A 78 -24.74 9.28 -13.94
N GLU A 79 -25.93 8.74 -13.66
CA GLU A 79 -26.14 7.30 -13.48
C GLU A 79 -25.65 6.46 -14.68
N SER A 80 -25.66 7.04 -15.89
CA SER A 80 -25.16 6.39 -17.11
C SER A 80 -23.66 6.08 -17.08
N ALA A 81 -22.89 6.71 -16.17
CA ALA A 81 -21.47 6.39 -15.96
C ALA A 81 -21.27 5.04 -15.24
N GLY A 82 -22.34 4.42 -14.72
CA GLY A 82 -22.28 3.09 -14.11
C GLY A 82 -21.47 3.05 -12.80
N ILE A 83 -21.31 4.19 -12.12
CA ILE A 83 -20.63 4.25 -10.83
C ILE A 83 -21.57 3.68 -9.75
N PRO A 84 -21.11 2.74 -8.91
CA PRO A 84 -21.93 2.19 -7.83
C PRO A 84 -22.35 3.26 -6.83
N SER A 85 -23.41 2.96 -6.07
CA SER A 85 -23.86 3.82 -4.98
C SER A 85 -22.80 3.92 -3.87
N PRO A 86 -22.80 4.99 -3.05
CA PRO A 86 -21.86 5.14 -1.94
C PRO A 86 -21.89 3.96 -0.95
N SER A 87 -23.06 3.37 -0.69
CA SER A 87 -23.20 2.20 0.19
C SER A 87 -22.53 0.96 -0.38
N GLU A 88 -22.65 0.72 -1.70
CA GLU A 88 -21.96 -0.38 -2.38
C GLU A 88 -20.44 -0.19 -2.35
N ILE A 89 -19.95 1.04 -2.56
CA ILE A 89 -18.53 1.36 -2.47
C ILE A 89 -18.00 1.09 -1.05
N LEU A 90 -18.74 1.52 -0.01
CA LEU A 90 -18.38 1.27 1.38
C LEU A 90 -18.40 -0.23 1.73
N ALA A 91 -19.35 -1.00 1.19
CA ALA A 91 -19.39 -2.44 1.39
C ALA A 91 -18.16 -3.16 0.81
N ARG A 92 -17.43 -2.53 -0.12
CA ARG A 92 -16.23 -3.08 -0.75
C ARG A 92 -14.92 -2.82 0.01
N ILE A 93 -14.95 -2.14 1.17
CA ILE A 93 -13.74 -1.90 2.00
C ILE A 93 -12.90 -3.18 2.20
N PRO A 94 -13.46 -4.36 2.51
CA PRO A 94 -12.67 -5.57 2.70
C PRO A 94 -11.90 -5.98 1.43
N VAL A 95 -12.55 -5.98 0.26
CA VAL A 95 -11.91 -6.39 -1.01
C VAL A 95 -10.92 -5.36 -1.51
N ILE A 96 -11.19 -4.06 -1.32
CA ILE A 96 -10.25 -2.97 -1.62
C ILE A 96 -8.99 -3.13 -0.75
N THR A 97 -9.17 -3.41 0.55
CA THR A 97 -8.05 -3.60 1.48
C THR A 97 -7.20 -4.80 1.09
N VAL A 98 -7.84 -5.93 0.76
CA VAL A 98 -7.14 -7.14 0.29
C VAL A 98 -6.36 -6.86 -1.00
N TYR A 99 -6.96 -6.19 -1.97
CA TYR A 99 -6.31 -5.82 -3.24
C TYR A 99 -5.04 -4.99 -3.01
N VAL A 100 -5.13 -3.95 -2.18
CA VAL A 100 -3.97 -3.09 -1.90
C VAL A 100 -2.92 -3.88 -1.13
N TRP A 101 -3.32 -4.71 -0.16
CA TRP A 101 -2.40 -5.47 0.68
C TRP A 101 -1.61 -6.54 -0.10
N ILE A 102 -2.23 -7.29 -1.02
CA ILE A 102 -1.51 -8.28 -1.83
C ILE A 102 -0.47 -7.63 -2.74
N ASN A 103 -0.79 -6.47 -3.34
CA ASN A 103 0.16 -5.71 -4.15
C ASN A 103 1.25 -5.09 -3.28
N LEU A 104 0.91 -4.62 -2.08
CA LEU A 104 1.87 -4.05 -1.14
C LEU A 104 2.87 -5.10 -0.68
N MET A 105 2.43 -6.35 -0.51
CA MET A 105 3.31 -7.47 -0.18
C MET A 105 4.38 -7.67 -1.25
N VAL A 106 4.00 -7.69 -2.53
CA VAL A 106 4.94 -7.82 -3.66
C VAL A 106 6.01 -6.73 -3.59
N LEU A 107 5.57 -5.47 -3.49
CA LEU A 107 6.49 -4.33 -3.40
C LEU A 107 7.41 -4.42 -2.17
N CYS A 108 6.85 -4.77 -1.01
CA CYS A 108 7.62 -4.85 0.24
C CYS A 108 8.68 -5.94 0.19
N ILE A 109 8.38 -7.11 -0.39
CA ILE A 109 9.37 -8.19 -0.54
C ILE A 109 10.45 -7.77 -1.55
N GLN A 110 10.08 -7.21 -2.70
CA GLN A 110 11.05 -6.71 -3.71
C GLN A 110 12.00 -5.68 -3.11
N ASN A 111 11.48 -4.72 -2.34
CA ASN A 111 12.25 -3.66 -1.72
C ASN A 111 13.21 -4.13 -0.61
N GLN A 112 13.15 -5.39 -0.18
CA GLN A 112 13.96 -5.93 0.92
C GLN A 112 14.95 -7.01 0.49
N LYS A 113 14.74 -7.64 -0.68
CA LYS A 113 15.38 -8.91 -1.06
C LYS A 113 16.90 -8.84 -1.22
N SER A 114 17.44 -7.73 -1.75
CA SER A 114 18.87 -7.62 -2.08
C SER A 114 19.74 -7.37 -0.84
N PRO A 115 21.01 -7.83 -0.82
CA PRO A 115 21.91 -7.59 0.30
C PRO A 115 22.03 -6.12 0.69
N ASP A 116 22.15 -5.23 -0.29
CA ASP A 116 22.27 -3.78 -0.03
C ASP A 116 20.97 -3.19 0.54
N ALA A 117 19.80 -3.70 0.12
CA ALA A 117 18.51 -3.31 0.69
C ALA A 117 18.37 -3.76 2.15
N VAL A 118 18.90 -4.94 2.48
CA VAL A 118 18.92 -5.44 3.87
C VAL A 118 19.72 -4.50 4.76
N GLU A 119 20.92 -4.08 4.33
CA GLU A 119 21.76 -3.17 5.12
C GLU A 119 21.19 -1.76 5.23
N GLU A 120 20.58 -1.23 4.16
CA GLU A 120 19.79 0.01 4.19
C GLU A 120 18.67 -0.08 5.25
N ASP A 121 17.90 -1.17 5.25
CA ASP A 121 16.78 -1.33 6.17
C ASP A 121 17.22 -1.68 7.61
N ARG A 122 18.43 -2.20 7.87
CA ARG A 122 18.94 -2.31 9.26
C ARG A 122 18.98 -0.95 9.95
N ILE A 123 19.22 0.11 9.19
CA ILE A 123 19.24 1.49 9.68
C ILE A 123 17.81 2.06 9.67
N ASN A 124 17.12 1.96 8.54
CA ASN A 124 15.85 2.65 8.34
C ASN A 124 14.66 1.96 9.00
N LYS A 125 14.60 0.62 8.93
CA LYS A 125 13.45 -0.24 9.26
C LYS A 125 13.89 -1.61 9.85
N PRO A 126 14.60 -1.65 10.99
CA PRO A 126 15.25 -2.87 11.51
C PRO A 126 14.30 -4.01 11.88
N THR A 127 13.00 -3.73 12.07
CA THR A 127 11.99 -4.75 12.42
C THR A 127 11.51 -5.58 11.23
N ARG A 128 11.87 -5.17 10.01
CA ARG A 128 11.50 -5.89 8.78
C ARG A 128 12.09 -7.31 8.75
N PRO A 129 11.44 -8.27 8.06
CA PRO A 129 11.82 -9.69 8.16
C PRO A 129 13.26 -10.02 7.75
N LEU A 130 13.79 -9.44 6.66
CA LEU A 130 15.16 -9.74 6.22
C LEU A 130 16.22 -9.04 7.10
N PRO A 131 16.11 -7.73 7.41
CA PRO A 131 17.02 -7.05 8.34
C PRO A 131 17.08 -7.69 9.73
N SER A 132 15.94 -8.18 10.24
CA SER A 132 15.89 -8.86 11.54
C SER A 132 16.32 -10.33 11.50
N GLY A 133 16.70 -10.86 10.33
CA GLY A 133 17.15 -12.24 10.16
C GLY A 133 16.05 -13.30 10.31
N LYS A 134 14.77 -12.90 10.22
CA LYS A 134 13.62 -13.83 10.31
C LYS A 134 13.41 -14.63 9.02
N VAL A 135 13.86 -14.10 7.89
CA VAL A 135 13.70 -14.66 6.54
C VAL A 135 14.99 -14.45 5.77
N SER A 136 15.48 -15.47 5.07
CA SER A 136 16.61 -15.38 4.14
C SER A 136 16.20 -14.79 2.78
N SER A 137 17.16 -14.29 2.00
CA SER A 137 16.86 -13.76 0.66
C SER A 137 16.24 -14.80 -0.28
N ASP A 138 16.61 -16.08 -0.17
CA ASP A 138 16.06 -17.17 -0.99
C ASP A 138 14.59 -17.48 -0.62
N GLU A 139 14.29 -17.53 0.67
CA GLU A 139 12.91 -17.67 1.17
C GLU A 139 12.04 -16.48 0.75
N ALA A 140 12.58 -15.26 0.83
CA ALA A 140 11.92 -14.05 0.36
C ALA A 140 11.67 -14.09 -1.16
N GLY A 141 12.62 -14.60 -1.96
CA GLY A 141 12.44 -14.82 -3.39
C GLY A 141 11.32 -15.81 -3.71
N THR A 142 11.22 -16.90 -2.95
CA THR A 142 10.13 -17.87 -3.08
C THR A 142 8.77 -17.26 -2.74
N LEU A 143 8.70 -16.51 -1.64
CA LEU A 143 7.50 -15.77 -1.24
C LEU A 143 7.11 -14.73 -2.29
N LEU A 144 8.08 -14.04 -2.89
CA LEU A 144 7.84 -13.06 -3.93
C LEU A 144 7.14 -13.68 -5.14
N VAL A 145 7.63 -14.82 -5.64
CA VAL A 145 7.00 -15.51 -6.78
C VAL A 145 5.56 -15.91 -6.44
N ALA A 146 5.32 -16.45 -5.25
CA ALA A 146 3.97 -16.80 -4.80
C ALA A 146 3.05 -15.57 -4.74
N PHE A 147 3.51 -14.46 -4.15
CA PHE A 147 2.74 -13.22 -4.06
C PHE A 147 2.53 -12.52 -5.40
N ILE A 148 3.46 -12.63 -6.36
CA ILE A 148 3.24 -12.16 -7.73
C ILE A 148 2.08 -12.92 -8.37
N ILE A 149 2.05 -14.26 -8.24
CA ILE A 149 0.95 -15.08 -8.77
C ILE A 149 -0.38 -14.70 -8.10
N ILE A 150 -0.39 -14.57 -6.77
CA ILE A 150 -1.57 -14.14 -6.00
C ILE A 150 -2.03 -12.75 -6.43
N ALA A 151 -1.10 -11.80 -6.59
CA ALA A 151 -1.41 -10.43 -6.99
C ALA A 151 -1.99 -10.39 -8.40
N VAL A 152 -1.39 -11.06 -9.39
CA VAL A 152 -1.89 -11.09 -10.78
C VAL A 152 -3.27 -11.74 -10.85
N LEU A 153 -3.42 -12.95 -10.30
CA LEU A 153 -4.70 -13.67 -10.35
C LEU A 153 -5.78 -12.96 -9.53
N GLY A 154 -5.45 -12.52 -8.32
CA GLY A 154 -6.36 -11.79 -7.45
C GLY A 154 -6.82 -10.48 -8.09
N SER A 155 -5.90 -9.73 -8.70
CA SER A 155 -6.22 -8.46 -9.36
C SER A 155 -7.03 -8.64 -10.64
N TYR A 156 -6.77 -9.71 -11.39
CA TYR A 156 -7.62 -10.10 -12.53
C TYR A 156 -9.04 -10.44 -12.07
N CYS A 157 -9.18 -11.26 -11.02
CA CYS A 157 -10.47 -11.60 -10.43
C CYS A 157 -11.23 -10.37 -9.90
N LEU A 158 -10.51 -9.36 -9.41
CA LEU A 158 -11.08 -8.12 -8.89
C LEU A 158 -11.26 -7.01 -9.96
N GLY A 159 -10.87 -7.25 -11.22
CA GLY A 159 -11.06 -6.32 -12.32
C GLY A 159 -10.09 -5.12 -12.35
N ALA A 160 -8.93 -5.22 -11.70
CA ALA A 160 -7.88 -4.19 -11.68
C ALA A 160 -6.46 -4.77 -11.91
N PRO A 161 -6.22 -5.54 -12.99
CA PRO A 161 -4.93 -6.19 -13.21
C PRO A 161 -3.82 -5.22 -13.68
N VAL A 162 -4.18 -4.12 -14.34
CA VAL A 162 -3.21 -3.23 -15.00
C VAL A 162 -2.27 -2.59 -13.97
N GLU A 163 -2.84 -2.01 -12.92
CA GLU A 163 -2.08 -1.32 -11.87
C GLU A 163 -1.19 -2.30 -11.10
N SER A 164 -1.67 -3.53 -10.88
CA SER A 164 -0.87 -4.59 -10.23
C SER A 164 0.32 -5.01 -11.09
N ILE A 165 0.13 -5.17 -12.40
CA ILE A 165 1.22 -5.45 -13.34
C ILE A 165 2.22 -4.29 -13.35
N LEU A 166 1.73 -3.04 -13.37
CA LEU A 166 2.59 -1.86 -13.29
C LEU A 166 3.40 -1.82 -11.99
N VAL A 167 2.81 -2.14 -10.83
CA VAL A 167 3.55 -2.26 -9.56
C VAL A 167 4.66 -3.30 -9.66
N ILE A 168 4.37 -4.47 -10.22
CA ILE A 168 5.38 -5.54 -10.38
C ILE A 168 6.52 -5.08 -11.30
N VAL A 169 6.19 -4.53 -12.47
CA VAL A 169 7.16 -4.10 -13.49
C VAL A 169 7.99 -2.92 -13.00
N LEU A 170 7.36 -1.88 -12.46
CA LEU A 170 8.06 -0.72 -11.92
C LEU A 170 8.88 -1.09 -10.68
N GLY A 171 8.39 -1.98 -9.83
CA GLY A 171 9.14 -2.52 -8.69
C GLY A 171 10.37 -3.31 -9.11
N TYR A 172 10.28 -4.09 -10.18
CA TYR A 172 11.42 -4.79 -10.78
C TYR A 172 12.45 -3.80 -11.36
N ILE A 173 12.00 -2.79 -12.12
CA ILE A 173 12.90 -1.75 -12.65
C ILE A 173 13.57 -0.97 -11.50
N TYR A 174 12.81 -0.66 -10.45
CA TYR A 174 13.30 0.08 -9.28
C TYR A 174 14.39 -0.68 -8.52
N ASN A 175 14.18 -1.98 -8.27
CA ASN A 175 15.05 -2.78 -7.41
C ASN A 175 16.09 -3.60 -8.19
N ASP A 176 15.63 -4.47 -9.10
CA ASP A 176 16.49 -5.46 -9.75
C ASP A 176 17.24 -4.88 -10.96
N LEU A 177 16.75 -3.79 -11.58
CA LEU A 177 17.48 -3.04 -12.62
C LEU A 177 18.14 -1.76 -12.09
N GLU A 178 18.29 -1.64 -10.76
CA GLU A 178 19.00 -0.54 -10.10
C GLU A 178 18.44 0.87 -10.41
N GLY A 179 17.18 0.96 -10.83
CA GLY A 179 16.57 2.23 -11.21
C GLY A 179 16.50 3.24 -10.05
N ALA A 180 16.44 2.73 -8.81
CA ALA A 180 16.46 3.54 -7.60
C ALA A 180 17.83 4.19 -7.30
N GLU A 181 18.91 3.76 -7.96
CA GLU A 181 20.27 4.25 -7.69
C GLU A 181 20.52 5.64 -8.29
N HIS A 182 19.71 6.05 -9.28
CA HIS A 182 19.76 7.38 -9.87
C HIS A 182 18.67 8.30 -9.28
N PRO A 183 19.00 9.51 -8.76
CA PRO A 183 18.08 10.34 -7.99
C PRO A 183 16.83 10.74 -8.78
N PHE A 184 17.01 11.10 -10.05
CA PHE A 184 15.88 11.47 -10.91
C PHE A 184 15.01 10.25 -11.24
N PHE A 185 15.62 9.11 -11.55
CA PHE A 185 14.89 7.95 -12.05
C PHE A 185 14.13 7.25 -10.91
N LYS A 186 14.71 7.19 -9.70
CA LYS A 186 14.03 6.83 -8.45
C LYS A 186 12.71 7.57 -8.30
N ASN A 187 12.72 8.90 -8.48
CA ASN A 187 11.52 9.72 -8.31
C ASN A 187 10.52 9.56 -9.44
N VAL A 188 10.97 9.37 -10.69
CA VAL A 188 10.08 9.00 -11.81
C VAL A 188 9.37 7.68 -11.48
N LEU A 189 10.12 6.64 -11.12
CA LEU A 189 9.55 5.32 -10.80
C LEU A 189 8.59 5.39 -9.61
N ASN A 190 8.94 6.09 -8.54
CA ASN A 190 8.05 6.29 -7.41
C ASN A 190 6.78 7.09 -7.79
N SER A 191 6.90 8.10 -8.64
CA SER A 191 5.76 8.89 -9.10
C SER A 191 4.80 8.12 -9.99
N LEU A 192 5.26 7.06 -10.65
CA LEU A 192 4.42 6.16 -11.44
C LEU A 192 3.88 5.00 -10.61
N GLY A 193 4.73 4.40 -9.75
CA GLY A 193 4.41 3.21 -8.98
C GLY A 193 3.51 3.47 -7.77
N ILE A 194 3.74 4.56 -7.03
CA ILE A 194 2.92 4.88 -5.83
C ILE A 194 1.45 5.12 -6.21
N PRO A 195 1.11 5.87 -7.28
CA PRO A 195 -0.29 6.02 -7.70
C PRO A 195 -0.99 4.74 -8.15
N CYS A 196 -0.27 3.70 -8.57
CA CYS A 196 -0.90 2.45 -9.00
C CYS A 196 -1.75 1.82 -7.87
N PHE A 197 -1.32 1.93 -6.60
CA PHE A 197 -2.08 1.44 -5.45
C PHE A 197 -3.46 2.10 -5.30
N PRO A 198 -3.57 3.44 -5.13
CA PRO A 198 -4.86 4.11 -5.02
C PRO A 198 -5.71 4.00 -6.31
N ILE A 199 -5.09 4.03 -7.50
CA ILE A 199 -5.82 3.92 -8.78
C ILE A 199 -6.46 2.54 -8.92
N GLY A 200 -5.69 1.48 -8.68
CA GLY A 200 -6.21 0.11 -8.72
C GLY A 200 -7.26 -0.14 -7.63
N ALA A 201 -7.03 0.41 -6.43
CA ALA A 201 -8.01 0.36 -5.34
C ALA A 201 -9.35 1.01 -5.73
N LEU A 202 -9.29 2.17 -6.41
CA LEU A 202 -10.48 2.84 -6.93
C LEU A 202 -11.16 2.02 -8.03
N GLN A 203 -10.37 1.40 -8.93
CA GLN A 203 -10.91 0.53 -9.98
C GLN A 203 -11.67 -0.66 -9.39
N VAL A 204 -11.13 -1.27 -8.33
CA VAL A 204 -11.84 -2.30 -7.56
C VAL A 204 -13.09 -1.72 -6.91
N ALA A 205 -13.04 -0.51 -6.35
CA ALA A 205 -14.19 0.11 -5.69
C ALA A 205 -15.37 0.36 -6.64
N ILE A 206 -15.11 0.84 -7.85
CA ILE A 206 -16.16 1.23 -8.81
C ILE A 206 -16.57 0.13 -9.79
N ASN A 207 -15.87 -1.01 -9.82
CA ASN A 207 -16.20 -2.12 -10.72
C ASN A 207 -16.69 -3.36 -9.93
N PRO A 208 -17.98 -3.40 -9.53
CA PRO A 208 -18.46 -4.45 -8.65
C PRO A 208 -18.64 -5.82 -9.31
N ALA A 209 -18.80 -5.85 -10.62
CA ALA A 209 -19.08 -7.06 -11.39
C ALA A 209 -18.17 -7.16 -12.63
N PRO A 210 -16.85 -7.29 -12.43
CA PRO A 210 -15.85 -7.18 -13.50
C PRO A 210 -15.93 -8.28 -14.57
N HIS A 211 -16.61 -9.39 -14.28
CA HIS A 211 -16.74 -10.55 -15.18
C HIS A 211 -18.14 -10.67 -15.82
N THR A 212 -18.95 -9.61 -15.76
CA THR A 212 -20.21 -9.57 -16.50
C THR A 212 -19.95 -9.42 -18.00
N ALA A 213 -20.88 -9.88 -18.84
CA ALA A 213 -20.76 -9.73 -20.28
C ALA A 213 -20.56 -8.27 -20.71
N ALA A 214 -21.23 -7.32 -20.05
CA ALA A 214 -21.05 -5.89 -20.28
C ALA A 214 -19.65 -5.39 -19.89
N ALA A 215 -19.11 -5.83 -18.75
CA ALA A 215 -17.76 -5.47 -18.33
C ALA A 215 -16.69 -6.04 -19.30
N LEU A 216 -16.85 -7.28 -19.74
CA LEU A 216 -15.96 -7.92 -20.73
C LEU A 216 -16.05 -7.27 -22.11
N ALA A 217 -17.18 -6.67 -22.46
CA ALA A 217 -17.36 -5.86 -23.67
C ALA A 217 -16.77 -4.44 -23.55
N GLY A 218 -16.17 -4.10 -22.40
CA GLY A 218 -15.54 -2.79 -22.17
C GLY A 218 -16.52 -1.70 -21.71
N SER A 219 -17.76 -2.04 -21.36
CA SER A 219 -18.81 -1.08 -20.97
C SER A 219 -18.83 -0.74 -19.48
N GLY A 220 -17.92 -1.28 -18.68
CA GLY A 220 -17.81 -0.98 -17.24
C GLY A 220 -17.05 0.33 -16.96
N PRO A 221 -17.20 0.91 -15.76
CA PRO A 221 -16.47 2.11 -15.39
C PRO A 221 -14.96 1.84 -15.33
N SER A 222 -14.18 2.69 -15.99
CA SER A 222 -12.72 2.60 -16.07
C SER A 222 -12.09 3.85 -15.48
N VAL A 223 -11.29 3.67 -14.42
CA VAL A 223 -10.60 4.77 -13.74
C VAL A 223 -9.67 5.54 -14.69
N PRO A 224 -8.82 4.88 -15.52
CA PRO A 224 -8.01 5.60 -16.49
C PRO A 224 -8.85 6.46 -17.45
N LEU A 225 -10.00 5.99 -17.91
CA LEU A 225 -10.86 6.78 -18.81
C LEU A 225 -11.48 7.97 -18.07
N LEU A 226 -12.06 7.71 -16.89
CA LEU A 226 -12.79 8.72 -16.10
C LEU A 226 -11.88 9.80 -15.51
N LEU A 227 -10.65 9.43 -15.15
CA LEU A 227 -9.78 10.23 -14.28
C LEU A 227 -8.36 10.46 -14.84
N TRP A 228 -8.09 10.26 -16.13
CA TRP A 228 -6.72 10.43 -16.66
C TRP A 228 -6.09 11.79 -16.31
N ARG A 229 -6.85 12.89 -16.33
CA ARG A 229 -6.36 14.23 -15.95
C ARG A 229 -5.97 14.28 -14.48
N TRP A 230 -6.82 13.71 -13.62
CA TRP A 230 -6.53 13.62 -12.19
C TRP A 230 -5.30 12.75 -11.92
N ILE A 231 -5.18 11.61 -12.61
CA ILE A 231 -4.02 10.72 -12.53
C ILE A 231 -2.73 11.45 -12.90
N LEU A 232 -2.72 12.23 -13.99
CA LEU A 232 -1.55 13.02 -14.38
C LEU A 232 -1.16 14.06 -13.31
N VAL A 233 -2.15 14.72 -12.72
CA VAL A 233 -1.93 15.68 -11.63
C VAL A 233 -1.37 14.97 -10.38
N LEU A 234 -1.88 13.80 -10.03
CA LEU A 234 -1.39 12.99 -8.90
C LEU A 234 0.07 12.56 -9.12
N VAL A 235 0.38 12.02 -10.29
CA VAL A 235 1.75 11.61 -10.67
C VAL A 235 2.69 12.81 -10.59
N ALA A 236 2.30 13.97 -11.14
CA ALA A 236 3.11 15.18 -11.09
C ALA A 236 3.30 15.69 -9.66
N ALA A 237 2.24 15.75 -8.86
CA ALA A 237 2.29 16.18 -7.46
C ALA A 237 3.25 15.31 -6.65
N ILE A 238 3.16 13.98 -6.80
CA ILE A 238 4.06 13.04 -6.14
C ILE A 238 5.49 13.20 -6.66
N PHE A 239 5.71 13.27 -7.98
CA PHE A 239 7.04 13.44 -8.56
C PHE A 239 7.81 14.60 -7.94
N PHE A 240 7.17 15.77 -7.83
CA PHE A 240 7.83 16.95 -7.29
C PHE A 240 7.97 16.95 -5.75
N THR A 241 7.21 16.14 -5.02
CA THR A 241 7.20 16.18 -3.54
C THR A 241 7.80 14.95 -2.88
N ILE A 242 8.01 13.85 -3.62
CA ILE A 242 8.51 12.56 -3.10
C ILE A 242 9.93 12.63 -2.55
N HIS A 243 10.71 13.65 -2.93
CA HIS A 243 12.02 13.98 -2.37
C HIS A 243 12.06 14.02 -0.84
N ILE A 244 10.91 14.23 -0.18
CA ILE A 244 10.80 14.22 1.27
C ILE A 244 11.17 12.86 1.90
N GLN A 245 11.07 11.76 1.14
CA GLN A 245 11.51 10.44 1.60
C GLN A 245 13.01 10.41 1.83
N ASP A 246 13.78 10.98 0.90
CA ASP A 246 15.24 10.98 0.95
C ASP A 246 15.77 11.71 2.18
N ILE A 247 15.05 12.74 2.67
CA ILE A 247 15.50 13.55 3.82
C ILE A 247 15.60 12.69 5.09
N LYS A 248 14.64 11.79 5.33
CA LYS A 248 14.61 10.95 6.53
C LYS A 248 15.47 9.68 6.41
N ASP A 249 15.85 9.31 5.20
CA ASP A 249 16.53 8.04 4.89
C ASP A 249 18.01 8.23 4.50
N GLN A 250 18.56 9.45 4.63
CA GLN A 250 19.93 9.80 4.22
C GLN A 250 21.00 8.83 4.72
N GLU A 251 20.91 8.36 5.97
CA GLU A 251 21.90 7.44 6.55
C GLU A 251 21.86 6.06 5.88
N GLY A 252 20.65 5.51 5.67
CA GLY A 252 20.48 4.23 4.95
C GLY A 252 20.83 4.36 3.47
N ASP A 253 20.44 5.45 2.82
CA ASP A 253 20.80 5.73 1.42
C ASP A 253 22.34 5.84 1.25
N ALA A 254 23.03 6.48 2.20
CA ALA A 254 24.49 6.58 2.18
C ALA A 254 25.18 5.22 2.37
N CYS A 255 24.65 4.36 3.24
CA CYS A 255 25.18 3.00 3.45
C CYS A 255 25.13 2.15 2.17
N ARG A 256 24.09 2.34 1.35
CA ARG A 256 23.90 1.67 0.06
C ARG A 256 24.58 2.39 -1.11
N ASN A 257 25.31 3.49 -0.86
CA ASN A 257 25.89 4.34 -1.89
C ASN A 257 24.86 4.87 -2.92
N ARG A 258 23.60 5.00 -2.48
CA ARG A 258 22.51 5.52 -3.31
C ARG A 258 22.66 7.02 -3.46
N LYS A 259 22.53 7.51 -4.70
CA LYS A 259 22.57 8.94 -4.98
C LYS A 259 21.18 9.55 -4.79
N THR A 260 20.96 10.21 -3.67
CA THR A 260 19.75 11.02 -3.43
C THR A 260 20.06 12.51 -3.44
N VAL A 261 19.04 13.33 -3.68
CA VAL A 261 19.20 14.80 -3.72
C VAL A 261 19.89 15.37 -2.47
N PRO A 262 19.47 15.03 -1.23
CA PRO A 262 20.14 15.58 -0.04
C PRO A 262 21.61 15.14 0.09
N LEU A 263 21.98 13.95 -0.42
CA LEU A 263 23.36 13.47 -0.39
C LEU A 263 24.24 14.08 -1.49
N VAL A 264 23.69 14.33 -2.69
CA VAL A 264 24.44 14.84 -3.85
C VAL A 264 24.51 16.36 -3.88
N TYR A 265 23.39 17.04 -3.64
CA TYR A 265 23.25 18.50 -3.75
C TYR A 265 23.14 19.20 -2.39
N GLY A 266 23.16 18.42 -1.30
CA GLY A 266 23.08 18.90 0.08
C GLY A 266 21.66 18.91 0.64
N ASP A 267 21.56 18.70 1.96
CA ASP A 267 20.30 18.64 2.73
C ASP A 267 19.40 19.88 2.47
N SER A 268 19.99 21.08 2.39
CA SER A 268 19.23 22.30 2.13
C SER A 268 18.55 22.31 0.76
N ALA A 269 19.21 21.80 -0.28
CA ALA A 269 18.62 21.72 -1.62
C ALA A 269 17.44 20.73 -1.63
N GLY A 270 17.60 19.57 -0.97
CA GLY A 270 16.53 18.58 -0.81
C GLY A 270 15.30 19.16 -0.10
N ARG A 271 15.50 19.94 0.97
CA ARG A 271 14.42 20.61 1.71
C ARG A 271 13.65 21.62 0.87
N TRP A 272 14.34 22.47 0.10
CA TRP A 272 13.69 23.43 -0.80
C TRP A 272 12.92 22.75 -1.95
N LEU A 273 13.48 21.68 -2.52
CA LEU A 273 12.82 20.90 -3.56
C LEU A 273 11.55 20.19 -3.06
N VAL A 274 11.39 19.98 -1.76
CA VAL A 274 10.13 19.51 -1.17
C VAL A 274 9.16 20.68 -0.94
N VAL A 275 9.61 21.73 -0.28
CA VAL A 275 8.70 22.79 0.22
C VAL A 275 8.08 23.61 -0.90
N VAL A 276 8.85 24.00 -1.92
CA VAL A 276 8.34 24.86 -3.00
C VAL A 276 7.21 24.16 -3.77
N PRO A 277 7.38 22.93 -4.27
CA PRO A 277 6.30 22.25 -4.96
C PRO A 277 5.13 21.91 -4.04
N LEU A 278 5.38 21.53 -2.78
CA LEU A 278 4.33 21.24 -1.82
C LEU A 278 3.37 22.43 -1.63
N LEU A 279 3.91 23.63 -1.44
CA LEU A 279 3.11 24.85 -1.32
C LEU A 279 2.40 25.20 -2.63
N ALA A 280 3.10 25.08 -3.76
CA ALA A 280 2.52 25.35 -5.09
C ALA A 280 1.32 24.42 -5.38
N TRP A 281 1.47 23.11 -5.16
CA TRP A 281 0.38 22.15 -5.31
C TRP A 281 -0.76 22.40 -4.33
N SER A 282 -0.47 22.82 -3.10
CA SER A 282 -1.51 23.12 -2.10
C SER A 282 -2.39 24.31 -2.49
N VAL A 283 -1.91 25.20 -3.36
CA VAL A 283 -2.69 26.29 -3.96
C VAL A 283 -3.33 25.85 -5.29
N ALA A 284 -2.60 25.14 -6.14
CA ALA A 284 -3.09 24.74 -7.46
C ALA A 284 -4.22 23.69 -7.40
N LEU A 285 -4.12 22.70 -6.51
CA LEU A 285 -5.08 21.59 -6.44
C LEU A 285 -6.51 22.04 -6.11
N PRO A 286 -6.75 22.93 -5.12
CA PRO A 286 -8.08 23.50 -4.89
C PRO A 286 -8.64 24.22 -6.12
N ILE A 287 -7.81 24.98 -6.85
CA ILE A 287 -8.24 25.69 -8.06
C ILE A 287 -8.65 24.69 -9.15
N LEU A 288 -7.85 23.64 -9.37
CA LEU A 288 -8.13 22.59 -10.34
C LEU A 288 -9.42 21.83 -10.03
N TRP A 289 -9.73 21.65 -8.74
CA TRP A 289 -10.99 21.08 -8.26
C TRP A 289 -12.14 22.10 -8.14
N GLY A 290 -11.94 23.35 -8.57
CA GLY A 290 -13.01 24.35 -8.65
C GLY A 290 -13.36 25.03 -7.33
N PHE A 291 -12.47 25.05 -6.35
CA PHE A 291 -12.57 25.86 -5.13
C PHE A 291 -12.19 27.33 -5.39
N THR A 292 -12.85 27.97 -6.37
CA THR A 292 -12.52 29.34 -6.81
C THR A 292 -13.30 30.42 -6.06
N SER A 293 -14.43 30.06 -5.44
CA SER A 293 -15.25 31.00 -4.68
C SER A 293 -14.69 31.21 -3.27
N PRO A 294 -14.54 32.46 -2.78
CA PRO A 294 -14.01 32.75 -1.45
C PRO A 294 -15.08 32.58 -0.34
N THR A 295 -15.92 31.54 -0.43
CA THR A 295 -16.90 31.23 0.61
C THR A 295 -16.25 30.47 1.77
N ALA A 296 -16.83 30.60 2.97
CA ALA A 296 -16.38 29.83 4.13
C ALA A 296 -16.41 28.31 3.86
N ALA A 297 -17.43 27.83 3.13
CA ALA A 297 -17.55 26.42 2.75
C ALA A 297 -16.40 25.96 1.82
N SER A 298 -16.06 26.77 0.81
CA SER A 298 -14.94 26.50 -0.09
C SER A 298 -13.61 26.45 0.67
N LEU A 299 -13.36 27.42 1.55
CA LEU A 299 -12.17 27.48 2.40
C LEU A 299 -12.06 26.26 3.31
N LEU A 300 -13.14 25.89 4.00
CA LEU A 300 -13.16 24.70 4.86
C LEU A 300 -12.89 23.41 4.07
N GLY A 301 -13.36 23.31 2.83
CA GLY A 301 -13.21 22.13 1.98
C GLY A 301 -11.75 21.80 1.62
N HIS A 302 -10.87 22.80 1.55
CA HIS A 302 -9.44 22.62 1.22
C HIS A 302 -8.46 23.08 2.31
N ALA A 303 -8.94 23.64 3.43
CA ALA A 303 -8.11 24.06 4.55
C ALA A 303 -7.16 22.97 5.08
N PRO A 304 -7.57 21.69 5.23
CA PRO A 304 -6.66 20.64 5.70
C PRO A 304 -5.39 20.50 4.83
N LEU A 305 -5.53 20.63 3.50
CA LEU A 305 -4.42 20.57 2.57
C LEU A 305 -3.42 21.70 2.82
N LEU A 306 -3.92 22.95 2.87
CA LEU A 306 -3.08 24.14 3.10
C LEU A 306 -2.40 24.09 4.47
N LEU A 307 -3.15 23.75 5.53
CA LEU A 307 -2.61 23.69 6.89
C LEU A 307 -1.52 22.63 7.01
N LEU A 308 -1.73 21.44 6.45
CA LEU A 308 -0.71 20.38 6.46
C LEU A 308 0.51 20.78 5.65
N ALA A 309 0.35 21.47 4.51
CA ALA A 309 1.48 21.96 3.73
C ALA A 309 2.33 22.97 4.49
N LEU A 310 1.69 23.92 5.20
CA LEU A 310 2.38 24.89 6.05
C LEU A 310 3.10 24.19 7.22
N VAL A 311 2.46 23.21 7.85
CA VAL A 311 3.07 22.44 8.95
C VAL A 311 4.28 21.64 8.45
N VAL A 312 4.16 20.92 7.33
CA VAL A 312 5.28 20.19 6.73
C VAL A 312 6.40 21.17 6.38
N SER A 313 6.09 22.28 5.72
CA SER A 313 7.08 23.28 5.31
C SER A 313 7.84 23.87 6.50
N ALA A 314 7.12 24.30 7.54
CA ALA A 314 7.73 24.84 8.76
C ALA A 314 8.60 23.78 9.43
N ARG A 315 8.10 22.55 9.58
CA ARG A 315 8.86 21.47 10.22
C ARG A 315 10.12 21.10 9.45
N THR A 316 10.06 21.07 8.13
CA THR A 316 11.20 20.77 7.26
C THR A 316 12.37 21.71 7.51
N PHE A 317 12.13 22.99 7.86
CA PHE A 317 13.22 23.92 8.16
C PHE A 317 13.56 24.03 9.65
N LEU A 318 12.57 23.91 10.53
CA LEU A 318 12.75 24.11 11.98
C LEU A 318 13.33 22.88 12.70
N TYR A 319 13.09 21.67 12.20
CA TYR A 319 13.53 20.44 12.86
C TYR A 319 14.30 19.55 11.86
N LYS A 320 15.61 19.36 12.11
CA LYS A 320 16.52 18.66 11.19
C LYS A 320 17.08 17.34 11.71
N SER A 321 16.51 16.79 12.80
CA SER A 321 16.92 15.46 13.28
C SER A 321 16.20 14.36 12.50
N VAL A 322 16.84 13.20 12.34
CA VAL A 322 16.25 12.04 11.65
C VAL A 322 14.88 11.66 12.22
N ALA A 323 14.73 11.67 13.55
CA ALA A 323 13.45 11.39 14.19
C ALA A 323 12.38 12.44 13.84
N ALA A 324 12.76 13.71 13.73
CA ALA A 324 11.85 14.78 13.33
C ALA A 324 11.46 14.67 11.86
N ASP A 325 12.40 14.33 10.97
CA ASP A 325 12.16 14.11 9.54
C ASP A 325 11.26 12.89 9.31
N LYS A 326 11.45 11.78 10.05
CA LYS A 326 10.53 10.63 10.07
C LYS A 326 9.10 11.04 10.48
N LYS A 327 8.96 11.96 11.43
CA LYS A 327 7.64 12.51 11.82
C LYS A 327 7.07 13.44 10.74
N THR A 328 7.90 14.29 10.14
CA THR A 328 7.49 15.20 9.06
C THR A 328 7.00 14.43 7.84
N PHE A 329 7.67 13.32 7.48
CA PHE A 329 7.21 12.41 6.44
C PHE A 329 5.81 11.84 6.70
N LYS A 330 5.51 11.43 7.94
CA LYS A 330 4.16 10.96 8.32
C LYS A 330 3.10 12.05 8.15
N ILE A 331 3.43 13.31 8.47
CA ILE A 331 2.52 14.45 8.28
C ILE A 331 2.34 14.74 6.79
N TYR A 332 3.39 14.58 5.98
CA TYR A 332 3.27 14.63 4.52
C TYR A 332 2.36 13.52 3.97
N CYS A 333 2.36 12.31 4.51
CA CYS A 333 1.37 11.29 4.15
C CYS A 333 -0.06 11.73 4.47
N LEU A 334 -0.29 12.50 5.55
CA LEU A 334 -1.59 13.12 5.83
C LEU A 334 -1.92 14.21 4.80
N TRP A 335 -0.93 14.96 4.32
CA TRP A 335 -1.13 15.93 3.24
C TRP A 335 -1.57 15.24 1.94
N LEU A 336 -0.97 14.10 1.59
CA LEU A 336 -1.43 13.27 0.46
C LEU A 336 -2.88 12.81 0.65
N ILE A 337 -3.26 12.37 1.85
CA ILE A 337 -4.66 12.03 2.15
C ILE A 337 -5.58 13.24 1.98
N ALA A 338 -5.18 14.42 2.46
CA ALA A 338 -5.97 15.65 2.28
C ALA A 338 -6.16 15.99 0.79
N MET A 339 -5.13 15.81 -0.03
CA MET A 339 -5.21 15.93 -1.49
C MET A 339 -6.21 14.93 -2.08
N TYR A 340 -6.16 13.67 -1.63
CA TYR A 340 -7.07 12.62 -2.08
C TYR A 340 -8.54 12.89 -1.76
N CYS A 341 -8.83 13.63 -0.69
CA CYS A 341 -10.18 14.00 -0.27
C CYS A 341 -10.79 15.18 -1.04
N LEU A 342 -9.99 15.97 -1.79
CA LEU A 342 -10.49 17.14 -2.53
C LEU A 342 -11.70 16.86 -3.44
N PRO A 343 -11.75 15.76 -4.23
CA PRO A 343 -12.89 15.46 -5.09
C PRO A 343 -14.19 15.30 -4.28
N LEU A 344 -14.12 14.60 -3.14
CA LEU A 344 -15.29 14.38 -2.29
C LEU A 344 -15.73 15.67 -1.62
N SER A 345 -14.79 16.44 -1.06
CA SER A 345 -15.09 17.76 -0.49
C SER A 345 -15.77 18.65 -1.54
N ARG A 346 -15.32 18.59 -2.79
CA ARG A 346 -15.93 19.36 -3.88
C ARG A 346 -17.35 18.90 -4.20
N ALA A 347 -17.56 17.59 -4.29
CA ALA A 347 -18.86 16.98 -4.58
C ALA A 347 -19.90 17.35 -3.52
N LEU A 348 -19.52 17.29 -2.23
CA LEU A 348 -20.39 17.63 -1.11
C LEU A 348 -20.79 19.11 -1.08
N LEU A 349 -19.97 20.00 -1.66
CA LEU A 349 -20.28 21.42 -1.80
C LEU A 349 -21.12 21.75 -3.05
N GLY A 350 -21.56 20.73 -3.80
CA GLY A 350 -22.57 20.87 -4.84
C GLY A 350 -22.17 21.78 -5.99
N GLY A 351 -21.00 21.59 -6.59
CA GLY A 351 -20.72 22.34 -7.82
C GLY A 351 -19.95 21.58 -8.88
N GLU A 352 -20.04 22.14 -10.08
CA GLU A 352 -19.89 21.48 -11.38
C GLU A 352 -18.43 21.22 -11.79
N GLY A 353 -17.50 21.23 -10.84
CA GLY A 353 -16.06 21.27 -11.11
C GLY A 353 -15.49 19.94 -11.57
N LEU A 354 -15.61 19.58 -12.85
CA LEU A 354 -14.97 18.39 -13.41
C LEU A 354 -13.92 18.74 -14.47
N MET A 355 -13.07 19.76 -14.24
CA MET A 355 -11.89 19.94 -15.11
C MET A 355 -11.01 18.68 -15.17
N LEU A 356 -11.01 17.89 -14.08
CA LEU A 356 -10.15 16.72 -13.89
C LEU A 356 -10.86 15.37 -14.07
N VAL A 357 -12.18 15.38 -14.29
CA VAL A 357 -12.97 14.16 -14.52
C VAL A 357 -13.61 14.29 -15.90
N THR A 358 -13.60 13.24 -16.70
CA THR A 358 -14.28 13.26 -17.99
C THR A 358 -15.78 13.02 -17.78
N ALA A 359 -16.61 13.90 -18.36
CA ALA A 359 -18.08 13.77 -18.36
C ALA A 359 -18.55 12.65 -19.30
#